data_AF-A0A6M1NLS7-F1
#
_entry.id   AF-A0A6M1NLS7-F1
#
_cell.length_a   1.000
_cell.length_b   1.000
_cell.length_c   1.000
_cell.angle_alpha   90.00
_cell.angle_beta   90.00
_cell.angle_gamma   90.00
#
_symmetry.space_group_name_H-M   'P 1'
#
loop_
_entity.id
_entity.type
_entity.pdbx_description
1 polymer ?
#
loop_
_entity_poly.entity_id
_entity_poly.type
_entity_poly.pdbx_seq_one_letter_code
_entity_poly.pdbx_strand_id
1 'polypeptide(L)'
;MMHSRRLFIKKIGLSTLSVGLFTTASQAFSFGTKAKSNKPIVLSTWDFGLKANEEAWKILSQGGRALDAVEQGVRFTEADPEERSVGYGGRPDRDGKVTLDACIMDENANIGSVAALKNIKHPISVARAVMEKTPHVMLVGEGALQFAKSQGFLEENLLTEPSEKEWKEWLKTAKYEPVVNIENHDTIGMIALDAKGNLSGACTTSGMAYKMHGRVGDSPIIGAGLYVDNEIGAATATGHGEEVIRTVGSHLVVELMRQGNSPQKACEEAVQRIIKFTQKRGKTLDNIQVGFIALNKQGEYGAYCIHGGFNYAKYDAKGNELIKGKSYLKNNG
;
A
#
# COMPACT_ATOMS: atom_id res chain seq x y z
N MET A 1 41.65 -11.34 35.05
CA MET A 1 40.23 -11.71 35.22
C MET A 1 39.77 -12.47 33.98
N MET A 2 39.91 -13.79 33.98
CA MET A 2 39.47 -14.69 32.92
C MET A 2 38.27 -15.49 33.46
N HIS A 3 37.08 -15.31 32.89
CA HIS A 3 35.93 -16.14 33.22
C HIS A 3 35.86 -17.34 32.26
N SER A 4 36.29 -18.49 32.77
CA SER A 4 36.20 -19.80 32.09
C SER A 4 34.84 -20.44 32.35
N ARG A 5 34.14 -20.78 31.26
CA ARG A 5 32.96 -21.65 31.23
C ARG A 5 33.31 -23.02 31.84
N ARG A 6 32.54 -23.49 32.83
CA ARG A 6 32.59 -24.88 33.32
C ARG A 6 31.18 -25.46 33.46
N LEU A 7 30.93 -26.41 32.56
CA LEU A 7 30.12 -27.63 32.68
C LEU A 7 29.42 -27.86 34.03
N PHE A 8 28.09 -27.96 33.98
CA PHE A 8 27.28 -28.52 35.07
C PHE A 8 26.45 -29.70 34.53
N ILE A 9 27.05 -30.89 34.50
CA ILE A 9 26.34 -32.17 34.45
C ILE A 9 26.85 -32.98 35.63
N LYS A 10 25.97 -33.23 36.60
CA LYS A 10 25.85 -34.47 37.40
C LYS A 10 25.06 -34.19 38.67
N LYS A 11 23.78 -34.58 38.68
CA LYS A 11 23.16 -35.29 39.81
C LYS A 11 22.06 -36.20 39.26
N ILE A 12 22.39 -37.49 39.22
CA ILE A 12 21.44 -38.60 39.08
C ILE A 12 20.87 -38.85 40.48
N GLY A 13 19.56 -38.74 40.62
CA GLY A 13 18.80 -39.26 41.76
C GLY A 13 17.83 -40.32 41.26
N LEU A 14 18.10 -41.58 41.61
CA LEU A 14 17.17 -42.69 41.43
C LEU A 14 16.07 -42.59 42.49
N SER A 15 14.80 -42.56 42.09
CA SER A 15 13.72 -43.13 42.90
C SER A 15 12.47 -43.43 42.07
N THR A 16 12.09 -44.71 42.13
CA THR A 16 10.74 -45.31 42.04
C THR A 16 10.00 -45.37 40.70
N LEU A 17 9.83 -46.63 40.27
CA LEU A 17 8.93 -47.18 39.26
C LEU A 17 7.52 -46.57 39.26
N SER A 18 7.15 -46.00 38.12
CA SER A 18 5.77 -45.96 37.65
C SER A 18 5.79 -46.35 36.17
N VAL A 19 5.26 -47.53 35.87
CA VAL A 19 5.02 -47.99 34.49
C VAL A 19 3.83 -47.20 33.96
N GLY A 20 4.11 -45.99 33.45
CA GLY A 20 3.19 -45.24 32.62
C GLY A 20 3.47 -45.57 31.15
N LEU A 21 2.45 -46.04 30.43
CA LEU A 21 2.49 -46.18 28.98
C LEU A 21 2.80 -44.81 28.36
N PHE A 22 4.07 -44.56 28.03
CA PHE A 22 4.43 -43.52 27.08
C PHE A 22 4.18 -44.08 25.68
N THR A 23 3.00 -43.83 25.15
CA THR A 23 2.77 -43.83 23.72
C THR A 23 3.70 -42.79 23.11
N THR A 24 4.79 -43.24 22.49
CA THR A 24 5.59 -42.40 21.60
C THR A 24 4.74 -42.09 20.38
N ALA A 25 3.89 -41.08 20.49
CA ALA A 25 3.31 -40.42 19.34
C ALA A 25 4.46 -39.76 18.59
N SER A 26 5.03 -40.49 17.63
CA SER A 26 5.90 -39.95 16.60
C SER A 26 5.13 -38.83 15.93
N GLN A 27 5.38 -37.57 16.32
CA GLN A 27 4.97 -36.42 15.53
C GLN A 27 5.71 -36.55 14.21
N ALA A 28 5.02 -37.12 13.22
CA ALA A 28 5.42 -37.01 11.84
C ALA A 28 5.47 -35.52 11.53
N PHE A 29 6.69 -34.96 11.48
CA PHE A 29 6.91 -33.70 10.81
C PHE A 29 6.47 -33.92 9.36
N SER A 30 5.23 -33.52 9.07
CA SER A 30 4.79 -33.34 7.71
C SER A 30 5.69 -32.27 7.12
N PHE A 31 6.71 -32.70 6.37
CA PHE A 31 7.39 -31.84 5.41
C PHE A 31 6.34 -31.52 4.35
N GLY A 32 5.49 -30.54 4.66
CA GLY A 32 4.58 -29.96 3.70
C GLY A 32 5.41 -29.58 2.49
N THR A 33 5.01 -30.10 1.32
CA THR A 33 5.61 -29.72 0.05
C THR A 33 5.59 -28.20 -0.01
N LYS A 34 6.77 -27.56 -0.10
CA LYS A 34 6.85 -26.09 -0.27
C LYS A 34 5.99 -25.74 -1.47
N ALA A 35 4.85 -25.08 -1.23
CA ALA A 35 3.97 -24.64 -2.29
C ALA A 35 4.79 -23.81 -3.29
N LYS A 36 4.57 -24.04 -4.59
CA LYS A 36 5.31 -23.36 -5.65
C LYS A 36 4.98 -21.87 -5.58
N SER A 37 6.01 -21.04 -5.36
CA SER A 37 5.85 -19.58 -5.27
C SER A 37 5.27 -19.01 -6.57
N ASN A 38 4.23 -18.17 -6.47
CA ASN A 38 3.62 -17.47 -7.61
C ASN A 38 4.39 -16.17 -7.86
N LYS A 39 5.33 -16.19 -8.81
CA LYS A 39 6.10 -15.00 -9.18
C LYS A 39 6.55 -15.06 -10.66
N PRO A 40 6.73 -13.91 -11.34
CA PRO A 40 6.39 -12.58 -10.84
C PRO A 40 4.87 -12.36 -10.74
N ILE A 41 4.46 -11.44 -9.87
CA ILE A 41 3.06 -11.04 -9.66
C ILE A 41 3.02 -9.57 -9.24
N VAL A 42 2.01 -8.84 -9.71
CA VAL A 42 1.71 -7.47 -9.29
C VAL A 42 0.24 -7.31 -8.96
N LEU A 43 -0.04 -6.50 -7.94
CA LEU A 43 -1.38 -6.11 -7.52
C LEU A 43 -1.47 -4.60 -7.51
N SER A 44 -2.63 -4.06 -7.87
CA SER A 44 -2.91 -2.62 -7.78
C SER A 44 -4.35 -2.33 -7.40
N THR A 45 -4.60 -1.21 -6.72
CA THR A 45 -5.95 -0.81 -6.32
C THR A 45 -6.79 -0.34 -7.50
N TRP A 46 -8.10 -0.62 -7.44
CA TRP A 46 -9.14 -0.15 -8.37
C TRP A 46 -9.01 -0.64 -9.82
N ASP A 47 -9.99 -0.22 -10.63
CA ASP A 47 -10.19 -0.69 -12.00
C ASP A 47 -9.11 -0.19 -12.96
N PHE A 48 -8.65 1.06 -12.79
CA PHE A 48 -7.51 1.62 -13.52
C PHE A 48 -6.20 0.86 -13.26
N GLY A 49 -6.17 0.07 -12.18
CA GLY A 49 -5.10 -0.87 -11.89
C GLY A 49 -4.85 -1.89 -13.01
N LEU A 50 -5.85 -2.22 -13.83
CA LEU A 50 -5.65 -3.13 -14.97
C LEU A 50 -4.60 -2.59 -15.94
N LYS A 51 -4.75 -1.34 -16.41
CA LYS A 51 -3.79 -0.72 -17.33
C LYS A 51 -2.44 -0.46 -16.66
N ALA A 52 -2.46 -0.02 -15.40
CA ALA A 52 -1.24 0.17 -14.63
C ALA A 52 -0.43 -1.14 -14.48
N ASN A 53 -1.11 -2.26 -14.25
CA ASN A 53 -0.49 -3.57 -14.21
C ASN A 53 0.12 -3.99 -15.55
N GLU A 54 -0.46 -3.64 -16.69
CA GLU A 54 0.12 -3.92 -18.01
C GLU A 54 1.48 -3.24 -18.18
N GLU A 55 1.59 -1.99 -17.72
CA GLU A 55 2.86 -1.24 -17.75
C GLU A 55 3.89 -1.83 -16.79
N ALA A 56 3.49 -2.21 -15.58
CA ALA A 56 4.36 -2.92 -14.64
C ALA A 56 4.82 -4.29 -15.19
N TRP A 57 3.92 -5.00 -15.89
CA TRP A 57 4.20 -6.33 -16.44
C TRP A 57 5.21 -6.32 -17.58
N LYS A 58 5.30 -5.24 -18.35
CA LYS A 58 6.37 -5.06 -19.36
C LYS A 58 7.76 -5.19 -18.75
N ILE A 59 7.94 -4.78 -17.49
CA ILE A 59 9.19 -4.90 -16.74
C ILE A 59 9.30 -6.29 -16.08
N LEU A 60 8.26 -6.73 -15.36
CA LEU A 60 8.28 -7.99 -14.61
C LEU A 60 8.44 -9.22 -15.51
N SER A 61 7.76 -9.26 -16.66
CA SER A 61 7.84 -10.38 -17.61
C SER A 61 9.23 -10.56 -18.24
N GLN A 62 10.04 -9.50 -18.24
CA GLN A 62 11.43 -9.52 -18.70
C GLN A 62 12.43 -9.81 -17.57
N GLY A 63 11.95 -10.09 -16.35
CA GLY A 63 12.80 -10.33 -15.19
C GLY A 63 13.39 -9.05 -14.55
N GLY A 64 12.80 -7.89 -14.84
CA GLY A 64 13.15 -6.62 -14.20
C GLY A 64 12.82 -6.58 -12.71
N ARG A 65 13.29 -5.54 -12.01
CA ARG A 65 13.09 -5.40 -10.56
C ARG A 65 11.66 -4.99 -10.23
N ALA A 66 11.15 -5.44 -9.08
CA ALA A 66 9.85 -5.02 -8.56
C ALA A 66 9.75 -3.49 -8.42
N LEU A 67 10.82 -2.83 -7.95
CA LEU A 67 10.88 -1.38 -7.78
C LEU A 67 10.62 -0.62 -9.10
N ASP A 68 11.25 -1.05 -10.19
CA ASP A 68 11.10 -0.42 -11.50
C ASP A 68 9.67 -0.66 -12.05
N ALA A 69 9.13 -1.86 -11.81
CA ALA A 69 7.78 -2.22 -12.22
C ALA A 69 6.70 -1.38 -11.53
N VAL A 70 6.77 -1.23 -10.21
CA VAL A 70 5.76 -0.46 -9.46
C VAL A 70 5.83 1.04 -9.76
N GLU A 71 7.03 1.58 -9.98
CA GLU A 71 7.18 2.97 -10.43
C GLU A 71 6.54 3.17 -11.80
N GLN A 72 6.92 2.36 -12.80
CA GLN A 72 6.40 2.48 -14.16
C GLN A 72 4.87 2.29 -14.21
N GLY A 73 4.35 1.33 -13.44
CA GLY A 73 2.92 1.06 -13.35
C GLY A 73 2.11 2.26 -12.86
N VAL A 74 2.50 2.86 -11.73
CA VAL A 74 1.74 4.01 -11.19
C VAL A 74 2.01 5.31 -11.94
N ARG A 75 3.18 5.48 -12.57
CA ARG A 75 3.46 6.61 -13.48
C ARG A 75 2.48 6.69 -14.65
N PHE A 76 1.97 5.56 -15.13
CA PHE A 76 0.94 5.53 -16.16
C PHE A 76 -0.33 6.24 -15.68
N THR A 77 -0.81 5.89 -14.49
CA THR A 77 -2.00 6.50 -13.89
C THR A 77 -1.75 7.98 -13.56
N GLU A 78 -0.57 8.34 -13.07
CA GLU A 78 -0.21 9.76 -12.83
C GLU A 78 -0.23 10.63 -14.10
N ALA A 79 -0.05 10.03 -15.28
CA ALA A 79 -0.06 10.74 -16.56
C ALA A 79 -1.45 10.81 -17.20
N ASP A 80 -2.44 10.07 -16.71
CA ASP A 80 -3.76 9.99 -17.31
C ASP A 80 -4.68 11.14 -16.80
N PRO A 81 -4.97 12.17 -17.60
CA PRO A 81 -5.81 13.29 -17.16
C PRO A 81 -7.27 12.91 -16.85
N GLU A 82 -7.72 11.75 -17.32
CA GLU A 82 -9.06 11.23 -17.03
C GLU A 82 -9.13 10.62 -15.62
N GLU A 83 -7.98 10.26 -15.03
CA GLU A 83 -7.90 9.76 -13.65
C GLU A 83 -7.82 10.91 -12.64
N ARG A 84 -9.00 11.33 -12.17
CA ARG A 84 -9.18 12.55 -11.36
C ARG A 84 -8.71 12.46 -9.91
N SER A 85 -8.02 11.37 -9.55
CA SER A 85 -7.55 11.07 -8.19
C SER A 85 -6.04 10.89 -8.06
N VAL A 86 -5.29 10.89 -9.17
CA VAL A 86 -3.85 10.61 -9.18
C VAL A 86 -3.17 11.54 -10.17
N GLY A 87 -2.09 12.21 -9.75
CA GLY A 87 -1.22 12.95 -10.68
C GLY A 87 -1.91 14.07 -11.46
N TYR A 88 -1.65 14.09 -12.77
CA TYR A 88 -2.17 15.08 -13.72
C TYR A 88 -3.70 14.95 -13.88
N GLY A 89 -4.42 16.07 -13.79
CA GLY A 89 -5.89 16.04 -13.81
C GLY A 89 -6.53 15.74 -12.45
N GLY A 90 -5.74 15.47 -11.41
CA GLY A 90 -6.22 15.34 -10.03
C GLY A 90 -7.07 16.53 -9.57
N ARG A 91 -8.13 16.26 -8.79
CA ARG A 91 -8.97 17.34 -8.23
C ARG A 91 -8.14 18.18 -7.25
N PRO A 92 -8.25 19.53 -7.31
CA PRO A 92 -7.43 20.40 -6.48
C PRO A 92 -7.87 20.40 -5.01
N ASP A 93 -7.07 21.02 -4.17
CA ASP A 93 -7.50 21.48 -2.85
C ASP A 93 -8.56 22.61 -2.98
N ARG A 94 -9.13 23.03 -1.84
CA ARG A 94 -10.19 24.06 -1.83
C ARG A 94 -9.76 25.42 -2.41
N ASP A 95 -8.46 25.67 -2.51
CA ASP A 95 -7.88 26.91 -3.06
C ASP A 95 -7.53 26.77 -4.55
N GLY A 96 -7.92 25.67 -5.21
CA GLY A 96 -7.67 25.44 -6.64
C GLY A 96 -6.27 24.94 -6.95
N LYS A 97 -5.51 24.47 -5.94
CA LYS A 97 -4.14 23.97 -6.14
C LYS A 97 -4.11 22.45 -6.15
N VAL A 98 -3.62 21.88 -7.24
CA VAL A 98 -3.34 20.43 -7.30
C VAL A 98 -2.06 20.15 -6.50
N THR A 99 -2.20 19.39 -5.42
CA THR A 99 -1.11 18.99 -4.53
C THR A 99 -1.08 17.48 -4.41
N LEU A 100 0.06 16.88 -4.70
CA LEU A 100 0.22 15.44 -4.85
C LEU A 100 1.04 14.85 -3.70
N ASP A 101 0.70 13.62 -3.35
CA ASP A 101 1.33 12.83 -2.31
C ASP A 101 1.77 11.48 -2.91
N ALA A 102 3.02 11.06 -2.68
CA ALA A 102 3.49 9.73 -3.09
C ALA A 102 4.59 9.18 -2.19
N CYS A 103 4.66 7.86 -2.04
CA CYS A 103 5.84 7.19 -1.49
C CYS A 103 6.14 5.87 -2.21
N ILE A 104 7.40 5.44 -2.10
CA ILE A 104 7.92 4.22 -2.70
C ILE A 104 8.79 3.48 -1.67
N MET A 105 8.78 2.16 -1.71
CA MET A 105 9.57 1.31 -0.82
C MET A 105 10.12 0.10 -1.57
N ASP A 106 11.42 -0.15 -1.45
CA ASP A 106 12.12 -1.24 -2.14
C ASP A 106 12.29 -2.50 -1.28
N GLU A 107 12.98 -3.49 -1.85
CA GLU A 107 13.21 -4.80 -1.25
C GLU A 107 14.19 -4.82 -0.06
N ASN A 108 14.86 -3.71 0.23
CA ASN A 108 15.87 -3.58 1.28
C ASN A 108 15.49 -2.51 2.32
N ALA A 109 14.20 -2.18 2.42
CA ALA A 109 13.67 -1.14 3.27
C ALA A 109 14.17 0.28 2.96
N ASN A 110 14.71 0.52 1.76
CA ASN A 110 14.91 1.88 1.29
C ASN A 110 13.55 2.51 1.00
N ILE A 111 13.39 3.77 1.38
CA ILE A 111 12.13 4.50 1.26
C ILE A 111 12.35 5.91 0.77
N GLY A 112 11.37 6.41 0.03
CA GLY A 112 11.30 7.81 -0.34
C GLY A 112 9.86 8.27 -0.45
N SER A 113 9.65 9.55 -0.19
CA SER A 113 8.33 10.14 -0.07
C SER A 113 8.33 11.62 -0.42
N VAL A 114 7.25 12.05 -1.05
CA VAL A 114 6.89 13.46 -1.22
C VAL A 114 5.45 13.69 -0.79
N ALA A 115 5.17 14.82 -0.15
CA ALA A 115 3.79 15.21 0.18
C ALA A 115 3.53 16.70 -0.11
N ALA A 116 2.28 17.01 -0.44
CA ALA A 116 1.83 18.32 -0.87
C ALA A 116 2.69 18.93 -2.01
N LEU A 117 3.24 18.07 -2.88
CA LEU A 117 4.06 18.48 -4.03
C LEU A 117 3.17 19.09 -5.11
N LYS A 118 3.56 20.23 -5.65
CA LYS A 118 2.85 20.89 -6.76
C LYS A 118 3.65 20.77 -8.04
N ASN A 119 2.97 20.98 -9.16
CA ASN A 119 3.56 21.22 -10.49
C ASN A 119 4.43 20.09 -11.07
N ILE A 120 4.61 18.95 -10.41
CA ILE A 120 5.38 17.82 -10.96
C ILE A 120 4.42 16.69 -11.25
N LYS A 121 4.31 16.30 -12.53
CA LYS A 121 3.38 15.26 -12.99
C LYS A 121 3.57 13.91 -12.28
N HIS A 122 4.82 13.55 -12.02
CA HIS A 122 5.20 12.23 -11.51
C HIS A 122 5.78 12.28 -10.09
N PRO A 123 4.96 12.48 -9.04
CA PRO A 123 5.44 12.51 -7.67
C PRO A 123 6.10 11.20 -7.23
N ILE A 124 5.69 10.03 -7.76
CA ILE A 124 6.35 8.75 -7.41
C ILE A 124 7.83 8.73 -7.78
N SER A 125 8.19 9.31 -8.93
CA SER A 125 9.58 9.37 -9.38
C SER A 125 10.40 10.38 -8.58
N VAL A 126 9.76 11.46 -8.10
CA VAL A 126 10.40 12.35 -7.14
C VAL A 126 10.62 11.63 -5.81
N ALA A 127 9.64 10.85 -5.33
CA ALA A 127 9.79 10.02 -4.13
C ALA A 127 10.95 9.03 -4.29
N ARG A 128 11.09 8.35 -5.43
CA ARG A 128 12.26 7.50 -5.73
C ARG A 128 13.57 8.30 -5.75
N ALA A 129 13.58 9.51 -6.32
CA ALA A 129 14.76 10.36 -6.28
C ALA A 129 15.12 10.79 -4.84
N VAL A 130 14.13 11.05 -3.97
CA VAL A 130 14.36 11.30 -2.53
C VAL A 130 15.09 10.11 -1.90
N MET A 131 14.59 8.90 -2.15
CA MET A 131 15.18 7.63 -1.67
C MET A 131 16.63 7.44 -2.13
N GLU A 132 16.91 7.66 -3.42
CA GLU A 132 18.20 7.30 -4.01
C GLU A 132 19.26 8.40 -3.96
N LYS A 133 18.85 9.68 -3.86
CA LYS A 133 19.73 10.85 -4.09
C LYS A 133 19.85 11.77 -2.88
N THR A 134 19.23 11.43 -1.75
CA THR A 134 19.29 12.25 -0.54
C THR A 134 19.52 11.38 0.71
N PRO A 135 20.01 11.96 1.82
CA PRO A 135 20.03 11.27 3.11
C PRO A 135 18.67 11.32 3.84
N HIS A 136 17.62 11.82 3.19
CA HIS A 136 16.28 11.97 3.76
C HIS A 136 15.31 11.00 3.09
N VAL A 137 14.16 10.77 3.74
CA VAL A 137 13.15 9.83 3.25
C VAL A 137 11.82 10.50 2.91
N MET A 138 11.63 11.77 3.29
CA MET A 138 10.40 12.51 3.04
C MET A 138 10.70 13.99 2.87
N LEU A 139 10.23 14.59 1.78
CA LEU A 139 10.23 16.03 1.54
C LEU A 139 8.81 16.51 1.29
N VAL A 140 8.49 17.75 1.67
CA VAL A 140 7.12 18.27 1.54
C VAL A 140 7.07 19.68 0.94
N GLY A 141 5.95 19.98 0.27
CA GLY A 141 5.63 21.32 -0.22
C GLY A 141 6.72 21.91 -1.11
N GLU A 142 7.12 23.15 -0.82
CA GLU A 142 8.11 23.88 -1.61
C GLU A 142 9.49 23.20 -1.63
N GLY A 143 9.90 22.59 -0.51
CA GLY A 143 11.18 21.86 -0.45
C GLY A 143 11.21 20.64 -1.37
N ALA A 144 10.08 19.94 -1.50
CA ALA A 144 9.94 18.83 -2.45
C ALA A 144 10.01 19.33 -3.91
N LEU A 145 9.38 20.47 -4.22
CA LEU A 145 9.43 21.08 -5.55
C LEU A 145 10.84 21.54 -5.92
N GLN A 146 11.53 22.23 -5.02
CA GLN A 146 12.92 22.66 -5.21
C GLN A 146 13.83 21.45 -5.48
N PHE A 147 13.68 20.39 -4.70
CA PHE A 147 14.40 19.14 -4.93
C PHE A 147 14.06 18.52 -6.28
N ALA A 148 12.79 18.39 -6.65
CA ALA A 148 12.37 17.85 -7.95
C ALA A 148 13.03 18.62 -9.11
N LYS A 149 13.02 19.96 -9.06
CA LYS A 149 13.66 20.79 -10.07
C LYS A 149 15.17 20.57 -10.15
N SER A 150 15.84 20.42 -9.00
CA SER A 150 17.28 20.09 -8.94
C SER A 150 17.63 18.76 -9.60
N GLN A 151 16.67 17.82 -9.64
CA GLN A 151 16.81 16.51 -10.29
C GLN A 151 16.38 16.53 -11.76
N GLY A 152 16.00 17.70 -12.31
CA GLY A 152 15.62 17.87 -13.70
C GLY A 152 14.14 17.59 -14.01
N PHE A 153 13.27 17.43 -13.00
CA PHE A 153 11.83 17.34 -13.23
C PHE A 153 11.28 18.69 -13.71
N LEU A 154 10.39 18.64 -14.69
CA LEU A 154 9.77 19.83 -15.28
C LEU A 154 8.53 20.24 -14.48
N GLU A 155 8.39 21.55 -14.28
CA GLU A 155 7.15 22.12 -13.77
C GLU A 155 6.09 22.18 -14.87
N GLU A 156 4.90 21.68 -14.57
CA GLU A 156 3.75 21.65 -15.45
C GLU A 156 2.49 22.09 -14.71
N ASN A 157 1.54 22.70 -15.41
CA ASN A 157 0.23 22.95 -14.82
C ASN A 157 -0.56 21.63 -14.73
N LEU A 158 -0.84 21.19 -13.51
CA LEU A 158 -1.53 19.92 -13.27
C LEU A 158 -3.07 20.07 -13.25
N LEU A 159 -3.57 21.30 -13.18
CA LEU A 159 -5.00 21.59 -13.15
C LEU A 159 -5.55 21.65 -14.58
N THR A 160 -6.28 20.61 -14.96
CA THR A 160 -6.97 20.51 -16.25
C THR A 160 -8.26 21.33 -16.26
N GLU A 161 -8.76 21.70 -17.44
CA GLU A 161 -10.03 22.42 -17.58
C GLU A 161 -11.22 21.70 -16.92
N PRO A 162 -11.38 20.37 -17.03
CA PRO A 162 -12.44 19.65 -16.30
C PRO A 162 -12.30 19.78 -14.77
N SER A 163 -11.10 19.66 -14.22
CA SER A 163 -10.84 19.85 -12.78
C SER A 163 -11.12 21.28 -12.31
N GLU A 164 -10.73 22.27 -13.10
CA GLU A 164 -11.00 23.66 -12.78
C GLU A 164 -12.52 23.95 -12.79
N LYS A 165 -13.24 23.41 -13.78
CA LYS A 165 -14.70 23.55 -13.88
C LYS A 165 -15.41 22.93 -12.69
N GLU A 166 -15.04 21.71 -12.30
CA GLU A 166 -15.61 21.03 -11.12
C GLU A 166 -15.33 21.79 -9.82
N TRP A 167 -14.10 22.29 -9.66
CA TRP A 167 -13.74 23.10 -8.50
C TRP A 167 -14.54 24.40 -8.41
N LYS A 168 -14.70 25.12 -9.54
CA LYS A 168 -15.53 26.34 -9.61
C LYS A 168 -17.00 26.05 -9.31
N GLU A 169 -17.51 24.87 -9.71
CA GLU A 169 -18.86 24.45 -9.35
C GLU A 169 -18.98 24.16 -7.85
N TRP A 170 -18.01 23.44 -7.28
CA TRP A 170 -17.96 23.14 -5.84
C TRP A 170 -17.93 24.42 -4.98
N LEU A 171 -17.18 25.45 -5.40
CA LEU A 171 -17.08 26.74 -4.71
C LEU A 171 -18.43 27.45 -4.52
N LYS A 172 -19.45 27.15 -5.33
CA LYS A 172 -20.79 27.73 -5.15
C LYS A 172 -21.44 27.31 -3.83
N THR A 173 -21.09 26.14 -3.31
CA THR A 173 -21.60 25.63 -2.02
C THR A 173 -20.51 25.55 -0.96
N ALA A 174 -19.25 25.33 -1.36
CA ALA A 174 -18.09 25.11 -0.50
C ALA A 174 -18.32 24.07 0.62
N LYS A 175 -19.20 23.09 0.36
CA LYS A 175 -19.49 22.01 1.31
C LYS A 175 -18.45 20.91 1.16
N TYR A 176 -17.61 20.75 2.19
CA TYR A 176 -16.61 19.70 2.23
C TYR A 176 -17.19 18.41 2.80
N GLU A 177 -17.65 17.54 1.91
CA GLU A 177 -18.18 16.21 2.22
C GLU A 177 -17.46 15.17 1.34
N PRO A 178 -16.24 14.74 1.72
CA PRO A 178 -15.51 13.75 0.95
C PRO A 178 -16.27 12.42 1.00
N VAL A 179 -16.70 11.93 -0.17
CA VAL A 179 -17.34 10.63 -0.32
C VAL A 179 -16.38 9.76 -1.12
N VAL A 180 -15.76 8.79 -0.46
CA VAL A 180 -14.98 7.76 -1.15
C VAL A 180 -15.90 6.63 -1.57
N ASN A 181 -16.14 6.48 -2.87
CA ASN A 181 -16.98 5.44 -3.47
C ASN A 181 -16.42 5.02 -4.84
N ILE A 182 -17.05 4.08 -5.55
CA ILE A 182 -16.60 3.53 -6.86
C ILE A 182 -16.22 4.61 -7.90
N GLU A 183 -16.82 5.79 -7.83
CA GLU A 183 -16.63 6.88 -8.79
C GLU A 183 -15.72 8.00 -8.23
N ASN A 184 -15.39 7.94 -6.94
CA ASN A 184 -14.54 8.88 -6.21
C ASN A 184 -13.58 8.09 -5.34
N HIS A 185 -12.52 7.58 -5.96
CA HIS A 185 -11.40 6.98 -5.27
C HIS A 185 -10.30 7.99 -5.05
N ASP A 186 -9.45 7.73 -4.06
CA ASP A 186 -8.39 8.67 -3.70
C ASP A 186 -7.05 8.27 -4.32
N THR A 187 -6.75 6.99 -4.57
CA THR A 187 -5.33 6.57 -4.65
C THR A 187 -5.10 5.35 -5.55
N ILE A 188 -3.97 5.34 -6.28
CA ILE A 188 -3.37 4.10 -6.78
C ILE A 188 -2.25 3.63 -5.84
N GLY A 189 -2.43 2.44 -5.29
CA GLY A 189 -1.38 1.68 -4.62
C GLY A 189 -1.03 0.46 -5.46
N MET A 190 0.26 0.17 -5.60
CA MET A 190 0.77 -0.99 -6.34
C MET A 190 1.86 -1.70 -5.54
N ILE A 191 1.78 -3.03 -5.48
CA ILE A 191 2.78 -3.90 -4.85
C ILE A 191 3.11 -5.06 -5.78
N ALA A 192 4.40 -5.40 -5.89
CA ALA A 192 4.86 -6.45 -6.79
C ALA A 192 5.91 -7.35 -6.13
N LEU A 193 5.90 -8.62 -6.55
CA LEU A 193 6.94 -9.63 -6.28
C LEU A 193 7.59 -9.98 -7.62
N ASP A 194 8.88 -9.68 -7.79
CA ASP A 194 9.58 -9.95 -9.05
C ASP A 194 10.06 -11.40 -9.20
N ALA A 195 10.68 -11.72 -10.34
CA ALA A 195 11.20 -13.06 -10.62
C ALA A 195 12.30 -13.51 -9.64
N LYS A 196 13.09 -12.57 -9.10
CA LYS A 196 14.10 -12.83 -8.06
C LYS A 196 13.44 -13.08 -6.70
N GLY A 197 12.14 -12.79 -6.59
CA GLY A 197 11.36 -12.92 -5.37
C GLY A 197 11.51 -11.71 -4.48
N ASN A 198 11.89 -10.54 -5.02
CA ASN A 198 11.98 -9.30 -4.26
C ASN A 198 10.65 -8.54 -4.31
N LEU A 199 10.26 -7.96 -3.17
CA LEU A 199 9.06 -7.15 -3.03
C LEU A 199 9.40 -5.67 -3.15
N SER A 200 8.52 -4.91 -3.78
CA SER A 200 8.53 -3.45 -3.74
C SER A 200 7.11 -2.92 -3.86
N GLY A 201 6.91 -1.65 -3.53
CA GLY A 201 5.62 -1.01 -3.70
C GLY A 201 5.71 0.48 -3.91
N ALA A 202 4.63 1.03 -4.46
CA ALA A 202 4.44 2.44 -4.77
C ALA A 202 3.02 2.85 -4.41
N CYS A 203 2.84 4.07 -3.91
CA CYS A 203 1.53 4.63 -3.59
C CYS A 203 1.54 6.11 -3.97
N THR A 204 0.55 6.58 -4.75
CA THR A 204 0.48 7.95 -5.28
C THR A 204 -0.97 8.43 -5.45
N THR A 205 -1.20 9.72 -5.21
CA THR A 205 -2.54 10.33 -5.12
C THR A 205 -2.50 11.86 -5.30
N SER A 206 -3.61 12.46 -5.71
CA SER A 206 -3.90 13.90 -5.54
C SER A 206 -4.54 14.23 -4.18
N GLY A 207 -4.81 13.23 -3.37
CA GLY A 207 -5.53 13.29 -2.10
C GLY A 207 -7.04 13.52 -2.27
N MET A 208 -7.73 13.67 -1.15
CA MET A 208 -9.16 13.97 -1.14
C MET A 208 -9.44 15.28 -1.91
N ALA A 209 -10.43 15.24 -2.80
CA ALA A 209 -10.89 16.41 -3.54
C ALA A 209 -11.28 17.55 -2.59
N TYR A 210 -10.84 18.77 -2.90
CA TYR A 210 -11.16 19.99 -2.15
C TYR A 210 -10.67 20.00 -0.69
N LYS A 211 -9.67 19.18 -0.38
CA LYS A 211 -9.01 19.17 0.93
C LYS A 211 -8.57 20.56 1.35
N MET A 212 -8.38 20.77 2.66
CA MET A 212 -7.68 21.97 3.14
C MET A 212 -6.28 22.04 2.54
N HIS A 213 -5.82 23.24 2.20
CA HIS A 213 -4.46 23.44 1.70
C HIS A 213 -3.44 22.90 2.71
N GLY A 214 -2.52 22.05 2.23
CA GLY A 214 -1.52 21.37 3.05
C GLY A 214 -2.01 20.11 3.77
N ARG A 215 -3.25 19.65 3.57
CA ARG A 215 -3.69 18.32 4.06
C ARG A 215 -2.89 17.23 3.35
N VAL A 216 -2.37 16.30 4.14
CA VAL A 216 -1.63 15.11 3.68
C VAL A 216 -2.42 13.86 4.06
N GLY A 217 -2.56 12.94 3.10
CA GLY A 217 -3.20 11.64 3.30
C GLY A 217 -2.25 10.55 3.79
N ASP A 218 -2.69 9.29 3.71
CA ASP A 218 -1.90 8.11 4.06
C ASP A 218 -0.87 7.75 2.97
N SER A 219 -1.16 8.06 1.72
CA SER A 219 -0.37 7.65 0.55
C SER A 219 1.12 8.00 0.57
N PRO A 220 1.60 9.12 1.17
CA PRO A 220 3.04 9.39 1.26
C PRO A 220 3.66 8.89 2.58
N ILE A 221 2.90 8.25 3.46
CA ILE A 221 3.35 7.87 4.80
C ILE A 221 3.64 6.36 4.82
N ILE A 222 4.93 6.02 4.89
CA ILE A 222 5.39 4.64 5.06
C ILE A 222 4.79 4.06 6.35
N GLY A 223 4.19 2.88 6.22
CA GLY A 223 3.44 2.18 7.25
C GLY A 223 1.96 2.51 7.28
N ALA A 224 1.53 3.66 6.76
CA ALA A 224 0.11 3.95 6.56
C ALA A 224 -0.34 3.51 5.17
N GLY A 225 -0.06 4.30 4.13
CA GLY A 225 -0.48 4.02 2.76
C GLY A 225 0.25 2.83 2.14
N LEU A 226 1.53 2.64 2.44
CA LEU A 226 2.36 1.58 1.87
C LEU A 226 3.32 1.02 2.91
N TYR A 227 3.53 -0.31 2.91
CA TYR A 227 4.62 -0.93 3.65
C TYR A 227 5.12 -2.19 2.94
N VAL A 228 6.45 -2.39 2.94
CA VAL A 228 7.11 -3.54 2.33
C VAL A 228 8.14 -4.09 3.31
N ASP A 229 8.09 -5.38 3.56
CA ASP A 229 9.16 -6.12 4.22
C ASP A 229 9.48 -7.35 3.36
N ASN A 230 10.70 -7.42 2.84
CA ASN A 230 11.08 -8.44 1.89
C ASN A 230 11.23 -9.84 2.51
N GLU A 231 11.21 -9.98 3.83
CA GLU A 231 11.14 -11.28 4.51
C GLU A 231 9.71 -11.76 4.70
N ILE A 232 8.72 -10.86 4.65
CA ILE A 232 7.32 -11.15 5.00
C ILE A 232 6.38 -10.95 3.81
N GLY A 233 6.25 -9.71 3.35
CA GLY A 233 5.20 -9.29 2.44
C GLY A 233 5.12 -7.78 2.27
N ALA A 234 4.23 -7.36 1.39
CA ALA A 234 3.90 -5.97 1.10
C ALA A 234 2.40 -5.74 1.26
N ALA A 235 2.03 -4.53 1.64
CA ALA A 235 0.64 -4.08 1.68
C ALA A 235 0.55 -2.62 1.26
N THR A 236 -0.53 -2.27 0.56
CA THR A 236 -0.87 -0.88 0.24
C THR A 236 -2.36 -0.65 0.45
N ALA A 237 -2.70 0.58 0.79
CA ALA A 237 -4.04 1.02 1.17
C ALA A 237 -4.64 1.97 0.14
N THR A 238 -5.95 2.17 0.28
CA THR A 238 -6.71 3.22 -0.41
C THR A 238 -7.92 3.63 0.42
N GLY A 239 -8.46 4.82 0.14
CA GLY A 239 -9.69 5.36 0.72
C GLY A 239 -9.40 6.50 1.68
N HIS A 240 -10.19 6.61 2.75
CA HIS A 240 -10.05 7.71 3.70
C HIS A 240 -8.73 7.64 4.46
N GLY A 241 -7.73 8.38 3.97
CA GLY A 241 -6.37 8.34 4.50
C GLY A 241 -6.26 8.64 5.99
N GLU A 242 -7.13 9.48 6.55
CA GLU A 242 -7.17 9.77 7.99
C GLU A 242 -7.38 8.51 8.85
N GLU A 243 -8.16 7.54 8.36
CA GLU A 243 -8.42 6.30 9.09
C GLU A 243 -7.30 5.29 8.89
N VAL A 244 -6.65 5.27 7.71
CA VAL A 244 -5.45 4.46 7.44
C VAL A 244 -4.27 4.92 8.29
N ILE A 245 -3.99 6.23 8.35
CA ILE A 245 -2.95 6.82 9.21
C ILE A 245 -3.20 6.45 10.67
N ARG A 246 -4.44 6.60 11.14
CA ARG A 246 -4.81 6.37 12.54
C ARG A 246 -4.52 4.95 13.01
N THR A 247 -4.59 3.97 12.11
CA THR A 247 -4.30 2.57 12.43
C THR A 247 -2.93 2.08 11.98
N VAL A 248 -2.14 2.92 11.29
CA VAL A 248 -0.88 2.53 10.65
C VAL A 248 -1.10 1.29 9.76
N GLY A 249 -2.10 1.43 8.87
CA GLY A 249 -2.81 0.31 8.25
C GLY A 249 -1.93 -0.69 7.52
N SER A 250 -1.10 -0.26 6.57
CA SER A 250 -0.27 -1.19 5.78
C SER A 250 0.81 -1.86 6.61
N HIS A 251 1.43 -1.17 7.57
CA HIS A 251 2.36 -1.79 8.52
C HIS A 251 1.66 -2.87 9.34
N LEU A 252 0.45 -2.59 9.84
CA LEU A 252 -0.35 -3.57 10.57
C LEU A 252 -0.65 -4.81 9.71
N VAL A 253 -1.02 -4.65 8.45
CA VAL A 253 -1.26 -5.79 7.55
C VAL A 253 0.00 -6.65 7.40
N VAL A 254 1.16 -6.03 7.16
CA VAL A 254 2.42 -6.79 7.06
C VAL A 254 2.79 -7.46 8.39
N GLU A 255 2.58 -6.80 9.51
CA GLU A 255 2.89 -7.39 10.83
C GLU A 255 1.92 -8.55 11.18
N LEU A 256 0.67 -8.48 10.74
CA LEU A 256 -0.25 -9.61 10.86
C LEU A 256 0.18 -10.78 9.98
N MET A 257 0.72 -10.54 8.78
CA MET A 257 1.33 -11.58 7.97
C MET A 257 2.57 -12.17 8.65
N ARG A 258 3.40 -11.36 9.31
CA ARG A 258 4.54 -11.83 10.11
C ARG A 258 4.11 -12.81 11.21
N GLN A 259 2.93 -12.60 11.78
CA GLN A 259 2.33 -13.46 12.80
C GLN A 259 1.71 -14.75 12.23
N GLY A 260 1.85 -15.01 10.92
CA GLY A 260 1.40 -16.24 10.26
C GLY A 260 0.02 -16.14 9.60
N ASN A 261 -0.59 -14.95 9.54
CA ASN A 261 -1.81 -14.76 8.78
C ASN A 261 -1.53 -14.80 7.27
N SER A 262 -2.48 -15.32 6.49
CA SER A 262 -2.48 -15.11 5.04
C SER A 262 -2.71 -13.64 4.71
N PRO A 263 -2.28 -13.16 3.53
CA PRO A 263 -2.53 -11.77 3.09
C PRO A 263 -4.01 -11.37 3.19
N GLN A 264 -4.92 -12.26 2.80
CA GLN A 264 -6.36 -12.05 2.90
C GLN A 264 -6.79 -11.82 4.36
N LYS A 265 -6.36 -12.70 5.27
CA LYS A 265 -6.73 -12.63 6.68
C LYS A 265 -6.13 -11.40 7.37
N ALA A 266 -4.91 -11.01 7.00
CA ALA A 266 -4.26 -9.81 7.49
C ALA A 266 -5.02 -8.54 7.09
N CYS A 267 -5.44 -8.42 5.82
CA CYS A 267 -6.29 -7.31 5.36
C CYS A 267 -7.63 -7.25 6.13
N GLU A 268 -8.28 -8.40 6.34
CA GLU A 268 -9.52 -8.50 7.11
C GLU A 268 -9.36 -7.95 8.53
N GLU A 269 -8.32 -8.38 9.25
CA GLU A 269 -8.08 -7.94 10.62
C GLU A 269 -7.70 -6.46 10.74
N ALA A 270 -6.96 -5.92 9.77
CA ALA A 270 -6.67 -4.49 9.71
C ALA A 270 -7.94 -3.65 9.54
N VAL A 271 -8.84 -4.04 8.64
CA VAL A 271 -10.14 -3.39 8.46
C VAL A 271 -11.00 -3.49 9.72
N GLN A 272 -11.02 -4.65 10.39
CA GLN A 272 -11.74 -4.80 11.67
C GLN A 272 -11.22 -3.84 12.75
N ARG A 273 -9.90 -3.55 12.77
CA ARG A 273 -9.33 -2.57 13.70
C ARG A 273 -9.84 -1.16 13.41
N ILE A 274 -9.92 -0.77 12.14
CA ILE A 274 -10.49 0.52 11.73
C ILE A 274 -11.94 0.61 12.18
N ILE A 275 -12.77 -0.40 11.89
CA ILE A 275 -14.18 -0.44 12.31
C ILE A 275 -14.33 -0.24 13.83
N LYS A 276 -13.53 -0.98 14.62
CA LYS A 276 -13.54 -0.87 16.08
C LYS A 276 -13.16 0.54 16.55
N PHE A 277 -12.17 1.18 15.92
CA PHE A 277 -11.75 2.54 16.27
C PHE A 277 -12.81 3.57 15.86
N THR A 278 -13.44 3.42 14.71
CA THR A 278 -14.56 4.27 14.26
C THR A 278 -15.72 4.24 15.25
N GLN A 279 -16.15 3.04 15.66
CA GLN A 279 -17.23 2.86 16.64
C GLN A 279 -16.86 3.48 18.00
N LYS A 280 -15.63 3.26 18.49
CA LYS A 280 -15.15 3.86 19.75
C LYS A 280 -15.14 5.40 19.73
N ARG A 281 -15.02 6.00 18.56
CA ARG A 281 -15.04 7.46 18.36
C ARG A 281 -16.45 8.01 18.17
N GLY A 282 -17.49 7.17 18.30
CA GLY A 282 -18.88 7.58 18.11
C GLY A 282 -19.23 7.94 16.67
N LYS A 283 -18.46 7.45 15.68
CA LYS A 283 -18.73 7.66 14.26
C LYS A 283 -19.45 6.46 13.65
N THR A 284 -20.24 6.69 12.60
CA THR A 284 -20.84 5.63 11.77
C THR A 284 -19.89 5.21 10.65
N LEU A 285 -20.17 4.07 10.03
CA LEU A 285 -19.39 3.58 8.88
C LEU A 285 -19.89 4.15 7.55
N ASP A 286 -21.03 4.83 7.51
CA ASP A 286 -21.76 5.20 6.29
C ASP A 286 -20.88 5.91 5.25
N ASN A 287 -19.98 6.78 5.73
CA ASN A 287 -19.07 7.57 4.89
C ASN A 287 -17.59 7.23 5.12
N ILE A 288 -17.26 6.01 5.57
CA ILE A 288 -15.86 5.58 5.73
C ILE A 288 -15.61 4.35 4.88
N GLN A 289 -14.87 4.55 3.79
CA GLN A 289 -14.27 3.50 2.99
C GLN A 289 -12.76 3.43 3.20
N VAL A 290 -12.26 2.22 3.42
CA VAL A 290 -10.84 1.87 3.41
C VAL A 290 -10.72 0.48 2.79
N GLY A 291 -9.75 0.30 1.90
CA GLY A 291 -9.37 -0.99 1.33
C GLY A 291 -7.87 -1.24 1.46
N PHE A 292 -7.50 -2.49 1.67
CA PHE A 292 -6.11 -2.95 1.61
C PHE A 292 -5.97 -4.06 0.58
N ILE A 293 -4.84 -4.07 -0.11
CA ILE A 293 -4.32 -5.22 -0.87
C ILE A 293 -2.98 -5.63 -0.26
N ALA A 294 -2.71 -6.94 -0.25
CA ALA A 294 -1.48 -7.49 0.31
C ALA A 294 -0.95 -8.67 -0.52
N LEU A 295 0.37 -8.84 -0.46
CA LEU A 295 1.14 -9.86 -1.18
C LEU A 295 2.24 -10.39 -0.25
N ASN A 296 2.38 -11.70 -0.09
CA ASN A 296 3.48 -12.27 0.71
C ASN A 296 4.64 -12.81 -0.15
N LYS A 297 5.70 -13.27 0.51
CA LYS A 297 6.92 -13.80 -0.13
C LYS A 297 6.68 -15.05 -1.00
N GLN A 298 5.57 -15.76 -0.79
CA GLN A 298 5.18 -16.92 -1.58
C GLN A 298 4.36 -16.52 -2.82
N GLY A 299 3.98 -15.26 -2.96
CA GLY A 299 3.10 -14.78 -4.03
C GLY A 299 1.62 -15.08 -3.78
N GLU A 300 1.26 -15.42 -2.54
CA GLU A 300 -0.13 -15.42 -2.11
C GLU A 300 -0.57 -13.97 -1.93
N TYR A 301 -1.84 -13.70 -2.19
CA TYR A 301 -2.39 -12.35 -2.14
C TYR A 301 -3.78 -12.33 -1.51
N GLY A 302 -4.24 -11.14 -1.16
CA GLY A 302 -5.57 -10.95 -0.62
C GLY A 302 -5.93 -9.48 -0.47
N ALA A 303 -7.22 -9.23 -0.31
CA ALA A 303 -7.76 -7.88 -0.22
C ALA A 303 -9.02 -7.84 0.64
N TYR A 304 -9.19 -6.75 1.39
CA TYR A 304 -10.40 -6.54 2.17
C TYR A 304 -10.69 -5.05 2.33
N CYS A 305 -11.97 -4.70 2.43
CA CYS A 305 -12.43 -3.32 2.55
C CYS A 305 -13.64 -3.18 3.48
N ILE A 306 -14.00 -1.94 3.82
CA ILE A 306 -15.17 -1.65 4.65
C ILE A 306 -16.45 -1.85 3.84
N HIS A 307 -16.61 -1.10 2.74
CA HIS A 307 -17.79 -1.16 1.87
C HIS A 307 -17.51 -1.96 0.62
N GLY A 308 -18.53 -2.67 0.12
CA GLY A 308 -18.43 -3.32 -1.19
C GLY A 308 -18.25 -2.29 -2.33
N GLY A 309 -17.81 -2.78 -3.48
CA GLY A 309 -17.48 -1.94 -4.64
C GLY A 309 -15.98 -1.69 -4.83
N PHE A 310 -15.15 -2.01 -3.82
CA PHE A 310 -13.71 -2.07 -4.02
C PHE A 310 -13.31 -3.26 -4.88
N ASN A 311 -12.59 -2.98 -5.97
CA ASN A 311 -11.91 -3.96 -6.80
C ASN A 311 -10.40 -3.71 -6.77
N TYR A 312 -9.63 -4.72 -7.15
CA TYR A 312 -8.19 -4.60 -7.35
C TYR A 312 -7.78 -5.45 -8.55
N ALA A 313 -6.77 -5.00 -9.28
CA ALA A 313 -6.23 -5.73 -10.43
C ALA A 313 -5.06 -6.61 -9.97
N LYS A 314 -4.99 -7.83 -10.52
CA LYS A 314 -3.91 -8.79 -10.31
C LYS A 314 -3.34 -9.20 -11.66
N TYR A 315 -2.02 -9.14 -11.83
CA TYR A 315 -1.35 -9.66 -13.01
C TYR A 315 -0.24 -10.64 -12.58
N ASP A 316 -0.35 -11.89 -13.00
CA ASP A 316 0.68 -12.92 -12.90
C ASP A 316 0.80 -13.69 -14.23
N ALA A 317 1.54 -14.80 -14.24
CA ALA A 317 1.73 -15.63 -15.43
C ALA A 317 0.43 -16.17 -16.07
N LYS A 318 -0.70 -16.15 -15.36
CA LYS A 318 -2.01 -16.59 -15.88
C LYS A 318 -2.77 -15.47 -16.59
N GLY A 319 -2.33 -14.22 -16.47
CA GLY A 319 -2.98 -13.06 -17.07
C GLY A 319 -3.30 -11.96 -16.06
N ASN A 320 -3.86 -10.88 -16.61
CA ASN A 320 -4.32 -9.70 -15.87
C ASN A 320 -5.83 -9.81 -15.66
N GLU A 321 -6.29 -9.67 -14.42
CA GLU A 321 -7.69 -9.81 -14.06
C GLU A 321 -8.09 -8.80 -12.98
N LEU A 322 -9.34 -8.33 -13.06
CA LEU A 322 -9.95 -7.48 -12.05
C LEU A 322 -10.70 -8.37 -11.05
N ILE A 323 -10.36 -8.25 -9.77
CA ILE A 323 -10.91 -9.06 -8.70
C ILE A 323 -11.73 -8.17 -7.78
N LYS A 324 -12.97 -8.59 -7.51
CA LYS A 324 -13.82 -7.93 -6.52
C LYS A 324 -13.29 -8.21 -5.11
N GLY A 325 -12.93 -7.14 -4.39
CA GLY A 325 -12.51 -7.22 -2.99
C GLY A 325 -13.64 -7.72 -2.10
N LYS A 326 -13.31 -8.54 -1.11
CA LYS A 326 -14.26 -8.87 -0.04
C LYS A 326 -14.46 -7.65 0.85
N SER A 327 -15.65 -7.50 1.42
CA SER A 327 -16.01 -6.36 2.25
C SER A 327 -16.67 -6.77 3.56
N TYR A 328 -16.62 -5.89 4.56
CA TYR A 328 -17.36 -6.04 5.81
C TYR A 328 -18.86 -5.75 5.60
N LEU A 329 -19.18 -4.58 5.05
CA LEU A 329 -20.52 -4.19 4.64
C LEU A 329 -20.73 -4.71 3.21
N LYS A 330 -21.69 -5.61 3.04
CA LYS A 330 -22.09 -6.11 1.72
C LYS A 330 -22.94 -5.03 1.03
N ASN A 331 -22.74 -4.82 -0.27
CA ASN A 331 -23.65 -4.00 -1.04
C ASN A 331 -25.05 -4.61 -0.92
N ASN A 332 -26.02 -3.82 -0.45
CA ASN A 332 -27.41 -4.11 -0.77
C ASN A 332 -27.50 -3.94 -2.29
N GLY A 333 -27.70 -5.06 -2.98
CA GLY A 333 -27.84 -5.07 -4.44
C GLY A 333 -28.99 -4.22 -4.93
#